data_AF-A0A6C0LQS0-F1
#
_entry.id   AF-A0A6C0LQS0-F1
#
_cell.length_a   1.000
_cell.length_b   1.000
_cell.length_c   1.000
_cell.angle_alpha   90.00
_cell.angle_beta   90.00
_cell.angle_gamma   90.00
#
_symmetry.space_group_name_H-M   'P 1'
#
loop_
_entity.id
_entity.type
_entity.pdbx_description
1 polymer ?
#
loop_
_entity_poly.entity_id
_entity_poly.type
_entity_poly.pdbx_seq_one_letter_code
_entity_poly.pdbx_strand_id
1 'polypeptide(L)'
;MFCSESNDCINFIIWLMIFSEKINIFYMIPCISINCNLSNKLKIIENSPPIIDYTIVYSLMNIHDNSYITNKMPIFKKEVQTYLGKIGNDQDSLINFCKSLKKNILLELFYIYHRFRLYPSEALLLQKEQSKHPFFKIQKLLEEEYVCKIKLENIYEIIFRNDNVELLKDYLKKRHLFLSPMYRAFLHTKNEKIKPLFHSNNNYYPMKIFSAEIFIMEHLLQSN
;
A
#
# COMPACT_ATOMS: atom_id res chain seq x y z
N MET A 1 29.62 -13.64 -10.10
CA MET A 1 28.41 -14.37 -9.67
C MET A 1 27.26 -13.39 -9.83
N PHE A 2 26.58 -13.45 -10.97
CA PHE A 2 25.52 -12.50 -11.32
C PHE A 2 24.28 -12.89 -10.52
N CYS A 3 23.95 -12.10 -9.49
CA CYS A 3 22.66 -12.21 -8.82
C CYS A 3 21.55 -11.91 -9.82
N SER A 4 20.45 -12.64 -9.75
CA SER A 4 19.27 -12.42 -10.58
C SER A 4 18.71 -11.01 -10.33
N GLU A 5 18.98 -10.11 -11.27
CA GLU A 5 19.15 -8.66 -11.09
C GLU A 5 17.89 -7.87 -10.68
N SER A 6 16.72 -8.49 -10.66
CA SER A 6 15.43 -7.80 -10.53
C SER A 6 14.77 -7.92 -9.14
N ASN A 7 15.05 -9.01 -8.41
CA ASN A 7 14.47 -9.29 -7.10
C ASN A 7 15.25 -8.58 -5.98
N ASP A 8 16.53 -8.30 -6.21
CA ASP A 8 17.45 -7.76 -5.20
C ASP A 8 17.09 -6.32 -4.79
N CYS A 9 16.71 -5.45 -5.73
CA CYS A 9 16.30 -4.07 -5.41
C CYS A 9 15.03 -4.04 -4.56
N ILE A 10 14.05 -4.89 -4.88
CA ILE A 10 12.77 -4.98 -4.15
C ILE A 10 13.01 -5.55 -2.76
N ASN A 11 13.76 -6.64 -2.66
CA ASN A 11 14.16 -7.23 -1.40
C ASN A 11 14.93 -6.23 -0.54
N PHE A 12 15.77 -5.41 -1.15
CA PHE A 12 16.50 -4.35 -0.47
C PHE A 12 15.58 -3.23 0.05
N ILE A 13 14.63 -2.74 -0.75
CA ILE A 13 13.63 -1.74 -0.28
C ILE A 13 12.84 -2.29 0.90
N ILE A 14 12.37 -3.53 0.80
CA ILE A 14 11.61 -4.20 1.87
C ILE A 14 12.48 -4.39 3.12
N TRP A 15 13.74 -4.78 2.93
CA TRP A 15 14.71 -4.88 4.01
C TRP A 15 14.92 -3.51 4.69
N LEU A 16 15.10 -2.43 3.93
CA LEU A 16 15.18 -1.07 4.47
C LEU A 16 13.91 -0.69 5.25
N MET A 17 12.72 -1.04 4.75
CA MET A 17 11.47 -0.80 5.48
C MET A 17 11.44 -1.54 6.83
N ILE A 18 11.91 -2.79 6.90
CA ILE A 18 11.97 -3.59 8.13
C ILE A 18 13.00 -3.01 9.12
N PHE A 19 14.19 -2.65 8.65
CA PHE A 19 15.34 -2.37 9.52
C PHE A 19 15.67 -0.88 9.73
N SER A 20 14.99 0.04 9.04
CA SER A 20 15.32 1.47 9.06
C SER A 20 15.21 2.21 10.40
N GLU A 21 14.59 1.59 11.41
CA GLU A 21 14.47 2.15 12.77
C GLU A 21 15.54 1.61 13.74
N LYS A 22 16.21 0.50 13.40
CA LYS A 22 17.10 -0.22 14.32
C LYS A 22 18.58 -0.06 13.99
N ILE A 23 18.92 0.51 12.84
CA ILE A 23 20.30 0.57 12.35
C ILE A 23 20.62 2.02 11.97
N ASN A 24 21.79 2.52 12.37
CA ASN A 24 22.42 3.65 11.69
C ASN A 24 22.74 3.20 10.26
N ILE A 25 21.75 3.29 9.36
CA ILE A 25 21.80 2.82 7.96
C ILE A 25 22.98 3.42 7.17
N PHE A 26 23.58 4.49 7.70
CA PHE A 26 24.77 5.16 7.17
C PHE A 26 25.95 4.24 6.84
N TYR A 27 26.10 3.07 7.46
CA TYR A 27 27.34 2.29 7.36
C TYR A 27 27.29 1.01 6.50
N MET A 28 26.20 0.68 5.79
CA MET A 28 26.08 -0.68 5.21
C MET A 28 25.60 -0.82 3.77
N ILE A 29 25.50 0.24 2.96
CA ILE A 29 25.02 0.08 1.58
C ILE A 29 26.19 0.18 0.58
N PRO A 30 26.49 -0.88 -0.21
CA PRO A 30 27.22 -0.73 -1.45
C PRO A 30 26.31 0.03 -2.44
N CYS A 31 26.26 1.36 -2.31
CA CYS A 31 25.26 2.23 -2.94
C CYS A 31 25.30 2.26 -4.48
N ILE A 32 26.40 1.85 -5.11
CA ILE A 32 26.63 2.19 -6.52
C ILE A 32 25.87 1.28 -7.49
N SER A 33 25.76 -0.03 -7.21
CA SER A 33 25.04 -0.96 -8.10
C SER A 33 23.53 -0.95 -7.90
N ILE A 34 23.07 -0.75 -6.65
CA ILE A 34 21.65 -0.72 -6.30
C ILE A 34 20.96 0.54 -6.88
N ASN A 35 21.64 1.70 -6.87
CA ASN A 35 21.08 2.94 -7.44
C ASN A 35 20.85 2.82 -8.95
N CYS A 36 21.81 2.26 -9.69
CA CYS A 36 21.70 2.12 -11.15
C CYS A 36 20.49 1.27 -11.56
N ASN A 37 20.25 0.15 -10.88
CA ASN A 37 19.12 -0.73 -11.19
C ASN A 37 17.77 -0.15 -10.74
N LEU A 38 17.71 0.46 -9.56
CA LEU A 38 16.48 1.10 -9.09
C LEU A 38 16.08 2.28 -9.99
N SER A 39 17.05 3.12 -10.39
CA SER A 39 16.84 4.23 -11.32
C SER A 39 16.27 3.74 -12.66
N ASN A 40 16.80 2.66 -13.22
CA ASN A 40 16.27 2.06 -14.46
C ASN A 40 14.83 1.55 -14.29
N LYS A 41 14.50 0.89 -13.18
CA LYS A 41 13.12 0.45 -12.91
C LYS A 41 12.14 1.60 -12.73
N LEU A 42 12.55 2.67 -12.06
CA LEU A 42 11.71 3.86 -11.92
C LEU A 42 11.42 4.52 -13.28
N LYS A 43 12.38 4.53 -14.21
CA LYS A 43 12.15 4.97 -15.60
C LYS A 43 11.15 4.08 -16.35
N ILE A 44 11.16 2.77 -16.11
CA ILE A 44 10.14 1.87 -16.68
C ILE A 44 8.75 2.24 -16.15
N ILE A 45 8.64 2.50 -14.84
CA ILE A 45 7.37 2.91 -14.20
C ILE A 45 6.86 4.23 -14.79
N GLU A 46 7.73 5.21 -15.01
CA GLU A 46 7.37 6.50 -15.62
C GLU A 46 6.68 6.32 -16.98
N ASN A 47 7.08 5.30 -17.74
CA ASN A 47 6.54 5.00 -19.06
C ASN A 47 5.46 3.91 -19.05
N SER A 48 5.17 3.31 -17.89
CA SER A 48 4.19 2.23 -17.79
C SER A 48 2.77 2.78 -17.77
N PRO A 49 1.81 2.14 -18.47
CA PRO A 49 0.41 2.50 -18.34
C PRO A 49 -0.06 2.24 -16.91
N PRO A 50 -1.00 3.04 -16.37
CA PRO A 50 -1.55 2.78 -15.06
C PRO A 50 -2.29 1.45 -15.05
N ILE A 51 -2.20 0.72 -13.94
CA ILE A 51 -2.98 -0.49 -13.70
C ILE A 51 -4.47 -0.19 -13.90
N ILE A 52 -5.18 -1.02 -14.67
CA ILE A 52 -6.58 -0.79 -15.09
C ILE A 52 -7.50 -0.52 -13.88
N ASP A 53 -7.34 -1.23 -12.77
CA ASP A 53 -8.15 -1.02 -11.56
C ASP A 53 -7.97 0.37 -10.93
N TYR A 54 -6.81 1.00 -11.09
CA TYR A 54 -6.61 2.39 -10.72
C TYR A 54 -7.41 3.34 -11.61
N THR A 55 -7.52 3.04 -12.90
CA THR A 55 -8.39 3.80 -13.81
C THR A 55 -9.86 3.64 -13.43
N ILE A 56 -10.29 2.42 -13.10
CA ILE A 56 -11.67 2.15 -12.69
C ILE A 56 -12.01 2.89 -11.40
N VAL A 57 -11.17 2.78 -10.36
CA VAL A 57 -11.43 3.48 -9.09
C VAL A 57 -11.35 5.00 -9.29
N TYR A 58 -10.46 5.50 -10.13
CA TYR A 58 -10.42 6.92 -10.49
C TYR A 58 -11.74 7.36 -11.13
N SER A 59 -12.26 6.62 -12.11
CA SER A 59 -13.54 6.95 -12.75
C SER A 59 -14.69 6.93 -11.75
N LEU A 60 -14.76 5.91 -10.88
CA LEU A 60 -15.78 5.85 -9.82
C LEU A 60 -15.69 7.05 -8.88
N MET A 61 -14.48 7.39 -8.41
CA MET A 61 -14.28 8.55 -7.54
C MET A 61 -14.56 9.88 -8.23
N ASN A 62 -14.25 9.99 -9.52
CA ASN A 62 -14.53 11.20 -10.29
C ASN A 62 -16.04 11.45 -10.43
N ILE A 63 -16.84 10.38 -10.52
CA ILE A 63 -18.31 10.46 -10.58
C ILE A 63 -18.89 10.79 -9.20
N HIS A 64 -18.41 10.13 -8.14
CA HIS A 64 -19.09 10.17 -6.83
C HIS A 64 -18.44 11.07 -5.78
N ASP A 65 -17.15 11.39 -5.91
CA ASP A 65 -16.34 12.19 -4.97
C ASP A 65 -15.40 13.18 -5.72
N ASN A 66 -15.89 13.85 -6.77
CA ASN A 66 -15.09 14.71 -7.65
C ASN A 66 -14.22 15.74 -6.91
N SER A 67 -14.78 16.41 -5.88
CA SER A 67 -14.04 17.41 -5.10
C SER A 67 -12.80 16.81 -4.42
N TYR A 68 -12.91 15.58 -3.89
CA TYR A 68 -11.76 14.89 -3.31
C TYR A 68 -10.70 14.59 -4.38
N ILE A 69 -11.12 14.11 -5.54
CA ILE A 69 -10.23 13.78 -6.67
C ILE A 69 -9.50 15.00 -7.20
N THR A 70 -10.23 16.08 -7.46
CA THR A 70 -9.68 17.33 -7.98
C THR A 70 -8.58 17.87 -7.07
N ASN A 71 -8.74 17.71 -5.75
CA ASN A 71 -7.74 18.15 -4.77
C ASN A 71 -6.56 17.17 -4.63
N LYS A 72 -6.80 15.86 -4.66
CA LYS A 72 -5.76 14.85 -4.36
C LYS A 72 -4.94 14.42 -5.56
N MET A 73 -5.53 14.36 -6.75
CA MET A 73 -4.84 13.86 -7.94
C MET A 73 -3.61 14.69 -8.34
N PRO A 74 -3.64 16.05 -8.31
CA PRO A 74 -2.45 16.84 -8.62
C PRO A 74 -1.31 16.60 -7.62
N ILE A 75 -1.64 16.45 -6.33
CA ILE A 75 -0.68 16.16 -5.26
C ILE A 75 -0.04 14.79 -5.52
N PHE A 76 -0.86 13.77 -5.75
CA PHE A 76 -0.40 12.41 -6.05
C PHE A 76 0.54 12.37 -7.25
N LYS A 77 0.17 12.99 -8.38
CA LYS A 77 1.02 13.05 -9.58
C LYS A 77 2.38 13.70 -9.29
N LYS A 78 2.37 14.84 -8.57
CA LYS A 78 3.59 15.55 -8.18
C LYS A 78 4.47 14.71 -7.26
N GLU A 79 3.88 14.00 -6.29
CA GLU A 79 4.61 13.11 -5.39
C GLU A 79 5.25 11.94 -6.15
N VAL A 80 4.50 11.28 -7.06
CA VAL A 80 5.03 10.21 -7.92
C VAL A 80 6.23 10.73 -8.72
N GLN A 81 6.08 11.85 -9.43
CA GLN A 81 7.17 12.44 -10.22
C GLN A 81 8.39 12.80 -9.36
N THR A 82 8.16 13.35 -8.16
CA THR A 82 9.23 13.71 -7.23
C THR A 82 10.02 12.47 -6.81
N TYR A 83 9.33 11.38 -6.51
CA TYR A 83 9.94 10.12 -6.11
C TYR A 83 10.71 9.46 -7.26
N LEU A 84 10.12 9.42 -8.46
CA LEU A 84 10.78 8.88 -9.65
C LEU A 84 12.08 9.63 -9.98
N GLY A 85 12.12 10.95 -9.79
CA GLY A 85 13.32 11.76 -10.05
C GLY A 85 14.44 11.67 -9.00
N LYS A 86 14.13 11.24 -7.76
CA LYS A 86 15.06 11.35 -6.62
C LYS A 86 15.51 10.02 -6.01
N ILE A 87 14.64 9.03 -5.93
CA ILE A 87 14.90 7.79 -5.16
C ILE A 87 16.09 6.99 -5.71
N GLY A 88 16.33 7.03 -7.02
CA GLY A 88 17.44 6.34 -7.67
C GLY A 88 18.77 7.10 -7.68
N ASN A 89 18.83 8.29 -7.07
CA ASN A 89 19.99 9.19 -7.13
C ASN A 89 20.45 9.67 -5.75
N ASP A 90 19.56 9.69 -4.76
CA ASP A 90 19.81 10.25 -3.43
C ASP A 90 19.42 9.27 -2.32
N GLN A 91 20.39 8.93 -1.46
CA GLN A 91 20.22 7.96 -0.38
C GLN A 91 19.18 8.44 0.65
N ASP A 92 19.17 9.73 0.98
CA ASP A 92 18.21 10.29 1.93
C ASP A 92 16.79 10.22 1.37
N SER A 93 16.61 10.48 0.08
CA SER A 93 15.35 10.30 -0.64
C SER A 93 14.87 8.84 -0.62
N LEU A 94 15.76 7.87 -0.81
CA LEU A 94 15.41 6.44 -0.70
C LEU A 94 14.97 6.06 0.73
N ILE A 95 15.71 6.52 1.75
CA ILE A 95 15.36 6.27 3.15
C ILE A 95 14.00 6.90 3.49
N ASN A 96 13.76 8.14 3.05
CA ASN A 96 12.50 8.83 3.26
C ASN A 96 11.34 8.13 2.55
N PHE A 97 11.55 7.67 1.32
CA PHE A 97 10.57 6.84 0.62
C PHE A 97 10.23 5.57 1.40
N CYS A 98 11.23 4.83 1.89
CA CYS A 98 11.00 3.59 2.65
C CYS A 98 10.20 3.85 3.95
N LYS A 99 10.54 4.93 4.67
CA LYS A 99 9.81 5.34 5.89
C LYS A 99 8.35 5.71 5.57
N SER A 100 8.13 6.50 4.52
CA SER A 100 6.79 6.90 4.08
C SER A 100 5.97 5.69 3.58
N LEU A 101 6.58 4.81 2.78
CA LEU A 101 5.98 3.57 2.29
C LEU A 101 5.50 2.70 3.44
N LYS A 102 6.38 2.41 4.41
CA LYS A 102 6.05 1.65 5.62
C LYS A 102 4.84 2.25 6.35
N LYS A 103 4.90 3.55 6.66
CA LYS A 103 3.81 4.27 7.34
C LYS A 103 2.50 4.21 6.56
N ASN A 104 2.57 4.34 5.23
CA ASN A 104 1.39 4.36 4.37
C ASN A 104 0.72 2.99 4.28
N ILE A 105 1.49 1.91 4.17
CA ILE A 105 0.98 0.53 4.21
C ILE A 105 0.29 0.24 5.54
N LEU A 106 0.93 0.58 6.66
CA LEU A 106 0.36 0.33 7.99
C LEU A 106 -0.97 1.06 8.17
N LEU A 107 -1.03 2.34 7.81
CA LEU A 107 -2.25 3.14 7.92
C LEU A 107 -3.37 2.63 6.99
N GLU A 108 -3.00 2.16 5.81
CA GLU A 108 -3.96 1.56 4.90
C GLU A 108 -4.56 0.27 5.47
N LEU A 109 -3.73 -0.69 5.88
CA LEU A 109 -4.18 -1.93 6.50
C LEU A 109 -5.04 -1.65 7.75
N PHE A 110 -4.64 -0.66 8.55
CA PHE A 110 -5.40 -0.20 9.70
C PHE A 110 -6.79 0.32 9.31
N TYR A 111 -6.88 1.17 8.29
CA TYR A 111 -8.16 1.71 7.83
C TYR A 111 -9.06 0.63 7.24
N ILE A 112 -8.53 -0.27 6.41
CA ILE A 112 -9.32 -1.38 5.84
C ILE A 112 -9.85 -2.26 6.97
N TYR A 113 -8.99 -2.65 7.91
CA TYR A 113 -9.38 -3.51 9.03
C TYR A 113 -10.52 -2.87 9.85
N HIS A 114 -10.34 -1.62 10.30
CA HIS A 114 -11.36 -0.95 11.11
C HIS A 114 -12.64 -0.65 10.32
N ARG A 115 -12.53 -0.39 9.01
CA ARG A 115 -13.70 -0.26 8.12
C ARG A 115 -14.52 -1.55 8.12
N PHE A 116 -13.88 -2.70 7.90
CA PHE A 116 -14.57 -3.99 7.86
C PHE A 116 -15.15 -4.41 9.21
N ARG A 117 -14.53 -4.00 10.32
CA ARG A 117 -15.14 -4.19 11.63
C ARG A 117 -16.41 -3.35 11.81
N LEU A 118 -16.39 -2.09 11.37
CA LEU A 118 -17.58 -1.23 11.44
C LEU A 118 -18.68 -1.68 10.48
N TYR A 119 -18.30 -2.20 9.31
CA TYR A 119 -19.20 -2.60 8.24
C TYR A 119 -18.89 -4.02 7.75
N PRO A 120 -19.24 -5.06 8.53
CA PRO A 120 -18.94 -6.45 8.15
C PRO A 120 -19.57 -6.86 6.81
N SER A 121 -20.68 -6.24 6.42
CA SER A 121 -21.30 -6.45 5.11
C SER A 121 -20.37 -6.07 3.95
N GLU A 122 -19.54 -5.04 4.09
CA GLU A 122 -18.54 -4.68 3.07
C GLU A 122 -17.44 -5.73 2.97
N ALA A 123 -16.99 -6.24 4.11
CA ALA A 123 -16.00 -7.32 4.16
C ALA A 123 -16.52 -8.59 3.47
N LEU A 124 -17.78 -8.95 3.73
CA LEU A 124 -18.42 -10.13 3.12
C LEU A 124 -18.58 -9.99 1.60
N LEU A 125 -18.97 -8.81 1.11
CA LEU A 125 -19.02 -8.53 -0.33
C LEU A 125 -17.65 -8.71 -0.96
N LEU A 126 -16.62 -8.16 -0.33
CA LEU A 126 -15.26 -8.24 -0.84
C LEU A 126 -14.69 -9.65 -0.77
N GLN A 127 -14.98 -10.42 0.28
CA GLN A 127 -14.58 -11.83 0.37
C GLN A 127 -15.23 -12.68 -0.72
N LYS A 128 -16.46 -12.38 -1.12
CA LYS A 128 -17.11 -13.08 -2.24
C LYS A 128 -16.40 -12.82 -3.57
N GLU A 129 -15.98 -11.58 -3.81
CA GLU A 129 -15.28 -11.20 -5.05
C GLU A 129 -13.78 -11.59 -5.05
N GLN A 130 -13.12 -11.51 -3.89
CA GLN A 130 -11.67 -11.56 -3.74
C GLN A 130 -11.22 -12.46 -2.58
N SER A 131 -11.87 -13.63 -2.39
CA SER A 131 -11.64 -14.54 -1.25
C SER A 131 -10.17 -14.93 -1.00
N LYS A 132 -9.36 -14.98 -2.05
CA LYS A 132 -7.93 -15.35 -1.99
C LYS A 132 -6.99 -14.15 -1.85
N HIS A 133 -7.51 -12.94 -1.65
CA HIS A 133 -6.65 -11.77 -1.54
C HIS A 133 -5.80 -11.82 -0.25
N PRO A 134 -4.50 -11.49 -0.31
CA PRO A 134 -3.58 -11.56 0.83
C PRO A 134 -4.04 -10.78 2.07
N PHE A 135 -4.81 -9.69 1.87
CA PHE A 135 -5.40 -8.92 2.97
C PHE A 135 -6.19 -9.79 3.95
N PHE A 136 -6.97 -10.76 3.48
CA PHE A 136 -7.79 -11.59 4.38
C PHE A 136 -6.94 -12.52 5.25
N LYS A 137 -5.76 -12.92 4.77
CA LYS A 137 -4.78 -13.63 5.61
C LYS A 137 -4.16 -12.69 6.65
N ILE A 138 -3.83 -11.45 6.28
CA ILE A 138 -3.37 -10.42 7.23
C ILE A 138 -4.43 -10.16 8.31
N GLN A 139 -5.69 -10.00 7.91
CA GLN A 139 -6.82 -9.79 8.82
C GLN A 139 -6.96 -10.95 9.80
N LYS A 140 -6.89 -12.20 9.31
CA LYS A 140 -6.97 -13.38 10.17
C LYS A 140 -5.84 -13.43 11.21
N LEU A 141 -4.60 -13.15 10.81
CA LEU A 141 -3.46 -13.08 11.74
C LEU A 141 -3.69 -12.02 12.83
N LEU A 142 -4.21 -10.85 12.44
CA LEU A 142 -4.56 -9.77 13.36
C LEU A 142 -5.63 -10.18 14.37
N GLU A 143 -6.65 -10.89 13.93
CA GLU A 143 -7.75 -11.37 14.78
C GLU A 143 -7.32 -12.51 15.71
N GLU A 144 -6.41 -13.38 15.26
CA GLU A 144 -5.86 -14.49 16.06
C GLU A 144 -4.94 -13.99 17.18
N GLU A 145 -4.09 -12.98 16.90
CA GLU A 145 -3.14 -12.45 17.89
C GLU A 145 -3.75 -11.35 18.78
N TYR A 146 -4.67 -10.55 18.25
CA TYR A 146 -5.24 -9.41 18.96
C TYR A 146 -6.77 -9.47 18.98
N VAL A 147 -7.30 -9.98 20.10
CA VAL A 147 -8.75 -10.12 20.35
C VAL A 147 -9.47 -8.77 20.51
N CYS A 148 -8.73 -7.67 20.71
CA CYS A 148 -9.25 -6.35 21.12
C CYS A 148 -9.09 -5.26 20.04
N LYS A 149 -9.34 -3.98 20.41
CA LYS A 149 -9.16 -2.80 19.56
C LYS A 149 -7.70 -2.73 19.05
N ILE A 150 -7.49 -3.23 17.83
CA ILE A 150 -6.21 -3.21 17.12
C ILE A 150 -5.71 -1.79 16.95
N LYS A 151 -4.46 -1.57 17.34
CA LYS A 151 -3.71 -0.33 17.12
C LYS A 151 -2.73 -0.49 15.95
N LEU A 152 -2.13 0.61 15.52
CA LEU A 152 -1.19 0.61 14.41
C LEU A 152 0.06 -0.23 14.71
N GLU A 153 0.51 -0.23 15.97
CA GLU A 153 1.67 -0.98 16.44
C GLU A 153 1.46 -2.49 16.33
N ASN A 154 0.23 -2.96 16.53
CA ASN A 154 -0.12 -4.37 16.38
C ASN A 154 0.01 -4.84 14.92
N ILE A 155 -0.40 -3.99 13.98
CA ILE A 155 -0.24 -4.26 12.54
C ILE A 155 1.25 -4.25 12.16
N TYR A 156 2.02 -3.33 12.73
CA TYR A 156 3.46 -3.31 12.53
C TYR A 156 4.13 -4.60 12.99
N GLU A 157 3.80 -5.06 14.21
CA GLU A 157 4.33 -6.29 14.77
C GLU A 157 4.01 -7.51 13.91
N ILE A 158 2.83 -7.61 13.28
CA ILE A 158 2.51 -8.74 12.41
C ILE A 158 3.21 -8.63 11.05
N ILE A 159 3.04 -7.50 10.37
CA ILE A 159 3.44 -7.34 8.96
C ILE A 159 4.96 -7.40 8.79
N PHE A 160 5.71 -6.89 9.76
CA PHE A 160 7.16 -6.78 9.67
C PHE A 160 7.90 -7.85 10.49
N ARG A 161 7.22 -8.92 10.93
CA ARG A 161 7.90 -10.17 11.31
C ARG A 161 8.43 -10.86 10.05
N ASN A 162 9.60 -11.47 10.17
CA ASN A 162 10.34 -12.04 9.04
C ASN A 162 9.54 -13.08 8.23
N ASP A 163 8.66 -13.84 8.88
CA ASP A 163 7.79 -14.85 8.29
C ASP A 163 6.62 -14.28 7.46
N ASN A 164 6.26 -13.01 7.68
CA ASN A 164 5.14 -12.34 6.99
C ASN A 164 5.57 -11.40 5.85
N VAL A 165 6.87 -11.30 5.57
CA VAL A 165 7.39 -10.42 4.51
C VAL A 165 6.88 -10.80 3.12
N GLU A 166 6.79 -12.10 2.82
CA GLU A 166 6.21 -12.57 1.55
C GLU A 166 4.70 -12.27 1.47
N LEU A 167 4.00 -12.34 2.60
CA LEU A 167 2.59 -11.97 2.66
C LEU A 167 2.38 -10.48 2.36
N LEU A 168 3.28 -9.62 2.84
CA LEU A 168 3.28 -8.19 2.51
C LEU A 168 3.53 -7.95 1.01
N LYS A 169 4.52 -8.64 0.42
CA LYS A 169 4.79 -8.55 -1.02
C LYS A 169 3.57 -8.95 -1.85
N ASP A 170 2.94 -10.06 -1.49
CA ASP A 170 1.74 -10.55 -2.16
C ASP A 170 0.60 -9.55 -2.04
N TYR A 171 0.39 -8.96 -0.85
CA TYR A 171 -0.59 -7.90 -0.66
C TYR A 171 -0.32 -6.72 -1.60
N LEU A 172 0.91 -6.21 -1.63
CA LEU A 172 1.27 -5.06 -2.46
C LEU A 172 1.11 -5.34 -3.96
N LYS A 173 1.47 -6.55 -4.43
CA LYS A 173 1.30 -6.97 -5.83
C LYS A 173 -0.16 -6.95 -6.29
N LYS A 174 -1.07 -7.25 -5.38
CA LYS A 174 -2.50 -7.45 -5.64
C LYS A 174 -3.37 -6.30 -5.12
N ARG A 175 -2.77 -5.29 -4.51
CA ARG A 175 -3.48 -4.21 -3.80
C ARG A 175 -4.49 -3.51 -4.70
N HIS A 176 -4.17 -3.23 -5.96
CA HIS A 176 -5.07 -2.65 -6.94
C HIS A 176 -6.42 -3.39 -7.07
N LEU A 177 -6.42 -4.72 -6.94
CA LEU A 177 -7.62 -5.57 -7.02
C LEU A 177 -8.62 -5.27 -5.90
N PHE A 178 -8.16 -4.69 -4.80
CA PHE A 178 -9.01 -4.29 -3.68
C PHE A 178 -9.66 -2.91 -3.86
N LEU A 179 -9.07 -2.01 -4.66
CA LEU A 179 -9.46 -0.60 -4.69
C LEU A 179 -10.87 -0.39 -5.21
N SER A 180 -11.20 -0.95 -6.39
CA SER A 180 -12.51 -0.77 -7.00
C SER A 180 -13.63 -1.49 -6.22
N PRO A 181 -13.51 -2.78 -5.87
CA PRO A 181 -14.48 -3.47 -5.02
C PRO A 181 -14.74 -2.78 -3.68
N MET A 182 -13.70 -2.30 -2.99
CA MET A 182 -13.87 -1.57 -1.73
C MET A 182 -14.60 -0.25 -1.91
N TYR A 183 -14.29 0.51 -2.97
CA TYR A 183 -15.00 1.74 -3.26
C TYR A 183 -16.49 1.48 -3.56
N ARG A 184 -16.80 0.43 -4.31
CA ARG A 184 -18.19 0.01 -4.57
C ARG A 184 -18.92 -0.39 -3.29
N ALA A 185 -18.29 -1.17 -2.42
CA ALA A 185 -18.86 -1.56 -1.13
C ALA A 185 -19.14 -0.33 -0.25
N PHE A 186 -18.21 0.64 -0.22
CA PHE A 186 -18.41 1.91 0.47
C PHE A 186 -19.61 2.69 -0.09
N LEU A 187 -19.71 2.83 -1.41
CA LEU A 187 -20.83 3.54 -2.04
C LEU A 187 -22.16 2.90 -1.71
N HIS A 188 -22.23 1.56 -1.74
CA HIS A 188 -23.42 0.83 -1.35
C HIS A 188 -23.83 1.16 0.09
N THR A 189 -22.91 1.04 1.06
CA THR A 189 -23.18 1.39 2.47
C THR A 189 -23.63 2.84 2.64
N LYS A 190 -23.00 3.77 1.91
CA LYS A 190 -23.35 5.20 1.93
C LYS A 190 -24.75 5.46 1.37
N ASN A 191 -25.08 4.86 0.23
CA ASN A 191 -26.35 5.07 -0.47
C ASN A 191 -27.52 4.43 0.29
N GLU A 192 -27.32 3.22 0.81
CA GLU A 192 -28.31 2.48 1.62
C GLU A 192 -28.39 3.00 3.07
N LYS A 193 -27.58 4.00 3.43
CA LYS A 193 -27.53 4.59 4.78
C LYS A 193 -27.33 3.55 5.88
N ILE A 194 -26.55 2.51 5.59
CA ILE A 194 -26.25 1.43 6.53
C ILE A 194 -25.46 2.04 7.69
N LYS A 195 -25.95 1.81 8.91
CA LYS A 195 -25.28 2.27 10.14
C LYS A 195 -24.12 1.36 10.50
N PRO A 196 -23.03 1.89 11.06
CA PRO A 196 -21.92 1.06 11.54
C PRO A 196 -22.41 0.15 12.69
N LEU A 197 -21.80 -1.03 12.82
CA LEU A 197 -22.11 -2.00 13.86
C LEU A 197 -21.89 -1.46 15.28
N PHE A 198 -20.92 -0.56 15.44
CA PHE A 198 -20.63 0.13 16.70
C PHE A 198 -20.34 1.61 16.47
N HIS A 199 -20.57 2.44 17.48
CA HIS A 199 -20.33 3.88 17.39
C HIS A 199 -18.84 4.19 17.21
N SER A 200 -18.52 5.03 16.23
CA SER A 200 -17.16 5.47 15.94
C SER A 200 -17.18 6.89 15.39
N ASN A 201 -16.28 7.74 15.88
CA ASN A 201 -16.05 9.08 15.33
C ASN A 201 -15.30 9.05 14.00
N ASN A 202 -14.69 7.90 13.67
CA ASN A 202 -13.93 7.70 12.45
C ASN A 202 -14.69 6.76 11.50
N ASN A 203 -14.88 7.19 10.25
CA ASN A 203 -15.49 6.38 9.20
C ASN A 203 -14.46 5.46 8.48
N TYR A 204 -13.17 5.63 8.80
CA TYR A 204 -12.01 4.91 8.24
C TYR A 204 -12.01 4.86 6.70
N TYR A 205 -12.46 5.96 6.09
CA TYR A 205 -12.64 6.13 4.66
C TYR A 205 -12.16 7.53 4.22
N PRO A 206 -11.57 7.71 3.01
CA PRO A 206 -11.22 6.69 2.02
C PRO A 206 -9.91 5.97 2.33
N MET A 207 -9.72 4.79 1.73
CA MET A 207 -8.39 4.16 1.64
C MET A 207 -7.37 5.15 1.07
N LYS A 208 -6.08 4.91 1.32
CA LYS A 208 -4.97 5.67 0.72
C LYS A 208 -4.79 5.32 -0.77
N ILE A 209 -5.86 5.42 -1.55
CA ILE A 209 -5.88 5.15 -3.00
C ILE A 209 -4.79 5.97 -3.70
N PHE A 210 -4.53 7.19 -3.20
CA PHE A 210 -3.51 8.12 -3.68
C PHE A 210 -2.24 8.14 -2.82
N SER A 211 -1.63 6.98 -2.52
CA SER A 211 -0.26 6.93 -1.98
C SER A 211 0.73 6.70 -3.11
N ALA A 212 1.56 7.71 -3.39
CA ALA A 212 2.61 7.63 -4.40
C ALA A 212 3.61 6.50 -4.11
N GLU A 213 3.93 6.29 -2.83
CA GLU A 213 4.88 5.27 -2.41
C GLU A 213 4.36 3.87 -2.67
N ILE A 214 3.12 3.60 -2.26
CA ILE A 214 2.51 2.29 -2.47
C ILE A 214 2.32 2.04 -3.96
N PHE A 215 1.88 3.06 -4.72
CA PHE A 215 1.76 2.98 -6.18
C PHE A 215 3.09 2.60 -6.84
N ILE A 216 4.18 3.29 -6.51
CA ILE A 216 5.51 2.99 -7.06
C ILE A 216 5.94 1.58 -6.69
N MET A 217 5.80 1.20 -5.41
CA MET A 217 6.19 -0.14 -4.94
C MET A 217 5.39 -1.26 -5.62
N GLU A 218 4.08 -1.06 -5.82
CA GLU A 218 3.23 -1.99 -6.53
C GLU A 218 3.69 -2.18 -7.99
N HIS A 219 4.02 -1.10 -8.71
CA HIS A 219 4.53 -1.21 -10.09
C HIS A 219 5.93 -1.82 -10.15
N LEU A 220 6.80 -1.56 -9.16
CA LEU A 220 8.10 -2.23 -9.04
C LEU A 220 7.93 -3.75 -8.87
N LEU A 221 6.90 -4.18 -8.13
CA LEU A 221 6.62 -5.59 -7.87
C LEU A 221 5.94 -6.32 -9.05
N GLN A 222 5.30 -5.60 -9.97
CA GLN A 222 4.66 -6.15 -11.16
C GLN A 222 5.57 -6.22 -12.39
N SER A 223 6.65 -5.44 -12.42
CA SER A 223 7.63 -5.40 -13.52
C SER A 223 8.67 -6.55 -13.48
N ASN A 224 8.40 -7.59 -12.68
CA ASN A 224 9.21 -8.80 -12.49
C ASN A 224 8.38 -10.05 -12.80
#